data_AF-K1P871-F1
#
_entry.id   AF-K1P871-F1
#
_cell.length_a   1.000
_cell.length_b   1.000
_cell.length_c   1.000
_cell.angle_alpha   90.00
_cell.angle_beta   90.00
_cell.angle_gamma   90.00
#
_symmetry.space_group_name_H-M   'P 1'
#
loop_
_entity.id
_entity.type
_entity.pdbx_description
1 polymer ?
#
loop_
_entity_poly.entity_id
_entity_poly.type
_entity_poly.pdbx_seq_one_letter_code
_entity_poly.pdbx_strand_id
1 'polypeptide(L)'
;MDRGFRDSSDVLEDLGIRMDMPWFLARGFKQHSMEESNSSRLLTKVCWVVESANGRLKSWRYLNRTVPNTQIPYVADYVRIISAIHNKYTLPLSSGETEEDIAIAAKMVYLFRQPKERRNLIKTKGIDRRSFTQNLTPQVWLQSSLNCLKKKFVR
;
A
#
# COMPACT_ATOMS: atom_id res chain seq x y z
N MET A 1 14.66 -0.79 6.40
CA MET A 1 14.36 0.65 6.52
C MET A 1 15.32 1.39 5.63
N ASP A 2 14.81 2.21 4.71
CA ASP A 2 15.64 3.15 3.97
C ASP A 2 16.27 4.16 4.91
N ARG A 3 17.51 4.54 4.62
CA ARG A 3 18.30 5.42 5.49
C ARG A 3 17.62 6.78 5.68
N GLY A 4 17.18 7.39 4.58
CA GLY A 4 16.47 8.68 4.65
C GLY A 4 15.17 8.64 5.45
N PHE A 5 14.45 7.51 5.46
CA PHE A 5 13.23 7.38 6.28
C PHE A 5 13.57 7.27 7.77
N ARG A 6 14.64 6.55 8.11
CA ARG A 6 15.14 6.45 9.49
C ARG A 6 15.62 7.82 10.00
N ASP A 7 16.38 8.52 9.17
CA ASP A 7 16.98 9.81 9.54
C ASP A 7 15.93 10.93 9.65
N SER A 8 14.71 10.72 9.14
CA SER A 8 13.59 11.67 9.25
C SER A 8 12.67 11.38 10.44
N SER A 9 12.96 10.35 11.25
CA SER A 9 12.06 9.92 12.33
C SER A 9 11.80 11.01 13.38
N ASP A 10 12.86 11.64 13.87
CA ASP A 10 12.78 12.73 14.86
C ASP A 10 11.95 13.92 14.31
N VAL A 11 12.20 14.31 13.06
CA VAL A 11 11.47 15.42 12.40
C VAL A 11 9.98 15.10 12.25
N LEU A 12 9.64 13.85 11.94
CA LEU A 12 8.25 13.42 11.82
C LEU A 12 7.56 13.42 13.18
N GLU A 13 8.26 13.00 14.23
CA GLU A 13 7.75 13.01 15.61
C GLU A 13 7.49 14.45 16.10
N ASP A 14 8.40 15.39 15.82
CA ASP A 14 8.23 16.81 16.11
C ASP A 14 7.00 17.42 15.41
N LEU A 15 6.66 16.93 14.21
CA LEU A 15 5.46 17.32 13.47
C LEU A 15 4.18 16.62 13.96
N GLY A 16 4.27 15.78 14.99
CA GLY A 16 3.16 14.98 15.50
C GLY A 16 2.75 13.82 14.58
N ILE A 17 3.60 13.45 13.62
CA ILE A 17 3.36 12.37 12.68
C ILE A 17 3.93 11.07 13.26
N ARG A 18 3.04 10.12 13.56
CA ARG A 18 3.46 8.81 14.03
C ARG A 18 4.13 8.02 12.90
N MET A 19 5.39 7.65 13.13
CA MET A 19 6.13 6.74 12.25
C MET A 19 5.92 5.29 12.70
N ASP A 20 5.34 4.47 11.83
CA ASP A 20 5.14 3.03 12.07
C ASP A 20 5.81 2.22 10.95
N MET A 21 6.36 1.05 11.30
CA MET A 21 6.95 0.12 10.34
C MET A 21 6.13 -1.17 10.23
N PRO A 22 6.01 -1.77 9.03
CA PRO A 22 5.48 -3.12 8.92
C PRO A 22 6.27 -4.08 9.80
N TRP A 23 5.55 -4.96 10.50
CA TRP A 23 6.13 -5.97 11.36
C TRP A 23 7.01 -6.94 10.57
N PHE A 24 8.17 -7.26 11.13
CA PHE A 24 9.03 -8.35 10.65
C PHE A 24 8.76 -9.62 11.43
N LEU A 25 8.88 -10.76 10.74
CA LEU A 25 8.67 -12.05 11.37
C LEU A 25 9.85 -12.35 12.32
N ALA A 26 9.55 -12.52 13.60
CA ALA A 26 10.57 -12.86 14.59
C ALA A 26 11.19 -14.23 14.29
N ARG A 27 12.46 -14.39 14.67
CA ARG A 27 13.22 -15.63 14.43
C ARG A 27 12.50 -16.81 15.11
N GLY A 28 12.28 -17.89 14.36
CA GLY A 28 11.60 -19.09 14.86
C GLY A 28 10.08 -19.10 14.71
N PHE A 29 9.46 -17.95 14.37
CA PHE A 29 8.03 -17.90 14.04
C PHE A 29 7.82 -18.09 12.54
N LYS A 30 6.73 -18.76 12.17
CA LYS A 30 6.34 -18.97 10.76
C LYS A 30 5.29 -17.97 10.26
N GLN A 31 4.57 -17.33 11.18
CA GLN A 31 3.48 -16.39 10.87
C GLN A 31 3.39 -15.29 11.93
N HIS A 32 2.89 -14.12 11.50
CA HIS A 32 2.57 -12.99 12.37
C HIS A 32 1.33 -13.24 13.23
N SER A 33 1.26 -12.53 14.36
CA SER A 33 0.01 -12.39 15.10
C SER A 33 -1.07 -11.73 14.22
N MET A 34 -2.33 -11.79 14.66
CA MET A 34 -3.42 -11.19 13.88
C MET A 34 -3.28 -9.67 13.88
N GLU A 35 -2.90 -9.14 15.03
CA GLU A 35 -2.72 -7.74 15.36
C GLU A 35 -1.56 -7.16 14.54
N GLU A 36 -0.41 -7.85 14.52
CA GLU A 36 0.75 -7.49 13.69
C GLU A 36 0.39 -7.52 12.20
N SER A 37 -0.25 -8.60 11.73
CA SER A 37 -0.67 -8.73 10.33
C SER A 37 -1.63 -7.63 9.91
N ASN A 38 -2.59 -7.29 10.76
CA ASN A 38 -3.55 -6.24 10.50
C ASN A 38 -2.86 -4.87 10.44
N SER A 39 -1.89 -4.62 11.33
CA SER A 39 -1.15 -3.36 11.41
C SER A 39 -0.30 -3.16 10.17
N SER A 40 0.46 -4.19 9.78
CA SER A 40 1.25 -4.18 8.54
C SER A 40 0.38 -3.97 7.30
N ARG A 41 -0.82 -4.55 7.27
CA ARG A 41 -1.76 -4.37 6.14
C ARG A 41 -2.33 -2.95 6.08
N LEU A 42 -2.57 -2.33 7.23
CA LEU A 42 -2.99 -0.93 7.28
C LEU A 42 -1.90 -0.01 6.73
N LEU A 43 -0.65 -0.17 7.19
CA LEU A 43 0.51 0.58 6.68
C LEU A 43 0.68 0.38 5.18
N THR A 44 0.55 -0.86 4.72
CA THR A 44 0.63 -1.15 3.28
C THR A 44 -0.42 -0.35 2.50
N LYS A 45 -1.68 -0.31 2.94
CA LYS A 45 -2.71 0.48 2.23
C LYS A 45 -2.38 1.97 2.15
N VAL A 46 -1.80 2.54 3.21
CA VAL A 46 -1.36 3.94 3.20
C VAL A 46 -0.19 4.12 2.21
N CYS A 47 0.79 3.21 2.23
CA CYS A 47 1.90 3.24 1.27
C CYS A 47 1.42 3.17 -0.18
N TRP A 48 0.32 2.46 -0.48
CA TRP A 48 -0.22 2.39 -1.84
C TRP A 48 -0.63 3.77 -2.37
N VAL A 49 -1.12 4.67 -1.52
CA VAL A 49 -1.46 6.05 -1.92
C VAL A 49 -0.20 6.81 -2.31
N VAL A 50 0.85 6.71 -1.48
CA VAL A 50 2.17 7.32 -1.72
C VAL A 50 2.83 6.75 -2.96
N GLU A 51 2.81 5.43 -3.14
CA GLU A 51 3.32 4.74 -4.31
C GLU A 51 2.56 5.14 -5.57
N SER A 52 1.24 5.34 -5.48
CA SER A 52 0.43 5.83 -6.60
C SER A 52 0.85 7.24 -7.01
N ALA A 53 1.08 8.14 -6.05
CA ALA A 53 1.62 9.48 -6.31
C ALA A 53 3.03 9.44 -6.93
N ASN A 54 3.92 8.64 -6.35
CA ASN A 54 5.27 8.45 -6.87
C ASN A 54 5.29 7.83 -8.27
N GLY A 55 4.35 6.92 -8.56
CA GLY A 55 4.17 6.31 -9.88
C GLY A 55 3.85 7.36 -10.94
N ARG A 56 3.04 8.37 -10.60
CA ARG A 56 2.75 9.48 -11.52
C ARG A 56 4.00 10.31 -11.82
N LEU A 57 4.84 10.59 -10.84
CA LEU A 57 6.13 11.29 -11.07
C LEU A 57 7.09 10.45 -11.92
N LYS A 58 7.16 9.13 -11.66
CA LYS A 58 7.98 8.20 -12.43
C LYS A 58 7.49 7.96 -13.86
N SER A 59 6.25 8.36 -14.19
CA SER A 59 5.77 8.31 -15.59
C SER A 59 6.50 9.31 -16.50
N TRP A 60 7.12 10.35 -15.93
CA TRP A 60 7.87 11.35 -16.69
C TRP A 60 9.19 10.79 -17.17
N ARG A 61 9.42 10.81 -18.49
CA ARG A 61 10.60 10.23 -19.15
C ARG A 61 11.94 10.67 -18.55
N TYR A 62 12.00 11.91 -18.07
CA TYR A 62 13.21 12.46 -17.45
C TYR A 62 13.53 11.78 -16.11
N LEU A 63 12.54 11.68 -15.20
CA LEU A 63 12.72 11.06 -13.88
C LEU A 63 12.75 9.53 -13.92
N ASN A 64 12.21 8.92 -14.97
CA ASN A 64 12.28 7.48 -15.17
C ASN A 64 13.67 6.99 -15.63
N ARG A 65 14.53 7.90 -16.09
CA ARG A 65 15.87 7.58 -16.59
C ARG A 65 16.94 7.98 -15.58
N THR A 66 18.13 7.43 -15.76
CA THR A 66 19.30 7.81 -14.97
C THR A 66 19.64 9.28 -15.18
N VAL A 67 19.58 10.06 -14.11
CA VAL A 67 20.01 11.46 -14.10
C VAL A 67 21.54 11.50 -13.95
N PRO A 68 22.27 12.26 -14.78
CA PRO A 68 23.72 12.37 -14.65
C PRO A 68 24.12 13.03 -13.33
N ASN A 69 25.25 12.62 -12.76
CA ASN A 69 25.70 13.07 -11.43
C ASN A 69 25.87 14.60 -11.32
N THR A 70 26.18 15.27 -12.43
CA THR A 70 26.29 16.73 -12.50
C THR A 70 24.98 17.46 -12.19
N GLN A 71 23.85 16.78 -12.37
CA GLN A 71 22.51 17.34 -12.19
C GLN A 71 21.89 16.98 -10.84
N ILE A 72 22.57 16.17 -10.00
CA ILE A 72 22.10 15.81 -8.64
C ILE A 72 21.68 17.03 -7.80
N PRO A 73 22.44 18.15 -7.78
CA PRO A 73 22.05 19.32 -7.00
C PRO A 73 20.68 19.90 -7.37
N TYR A 74 20.24 19.71 -8.61
CA TYR A 74 19.01 20.28 -9.17
C TYR A 74 17.83 19.30 -9.17
N VAL A 75 18.03 18.06 -8.71
CA VAL A 75 16.97 17.02 -8.71
C VAL A 75 15.75 17.47 -7.93
N ALA A 76 15.95 18.15 -6.81
CA ALA A 76 14.85 18.70 -6.02
C ALA A 76 13.99 19.68 -6.84
N ASP A 77 14.62 20.55 -7.63
CA ASP A 77 13.92 21.53 -8.47
C ASP A 77 13.19 20.87 -9.64
N TYR A 78 13.80 19.85 -10.27
CA TYR A 78 13.10 19.07 -11.30
C TYR A 78 11.85 18.40 -10.77
N VAL A 79 11.92 17.78 -9.59
CA VAL A 79 10.76 17.16 -8.95
C VAL A 79 9.70 18.22 -8.66
N ARG A 80 10.07 19.37 -8.09
CA ARG A 80 9.13 20.48 -7.82
C ARG A 80 8.43 20.99 -9.08
N ILE A 81 9.18 21.22 -10.16
CA ILE A 81 8.63 21.69 -11.45
C ILE A 81 7.67 20.65 -12.03
N ILE A 82 8.09 19.38 -12.07
CA ILE A 82 7.26 18.28 -12.61
C ILE A 82 6.00 18.10 -11.77
N SER A 83 6.11 18.15 -10.44
CA SER A 83 4.96 18.10 -9.53
C SER A 83 3.99 19.26 -9.78
N ALA A 84 4.48 20.49 -9.96
CA ALA A 84 3.63 21.65 -10.23
C ALA A 84 2.87 21.52 -11.56
N ILE A 85 3.55 21.08 -12.62
CA ILE A 85 2.93 20.80 -13.93
C ILE A 85 1.89 19.70 -13.78
N HIS A 86 2.25 18.61 -13.09
CA HIS A 86 1.36 17.48 -12.89
C HIS A 86 0.07 17.87 -12.13
N ASN A 87 0.21 18.63 -11.05
CA ASN A 87 -0.91 19.12 -10.25
C ASN A 87 -1.84 20.06 -11.02
N LYS A 88 -1.30 20.82 -11.99
CA LYS A 88 -2.10 21.74 -12.82
C LYS A 88 -2.90 21.03 -13.91
N TYR A 89 -2.31 20.01 -14.54
CA TYR A 89 -2.87 19.42 -15.77
C TYR A 89 -3.42 18.01 -15.62
N THR A 90 -3.17 17.33 -14.49
CA THR A 90 -3.66 15.96 -14.26
C THR A 90 -4.79 15.96 -13.24
N LEU A 91 -5.76 15.06 -13.44
CA LEU A 91 -6.80 14.79 -12.46
C LEU A 91 -6.19 14.45 -11.09
N PRO A 92 -6.76 14.98 -9.99
CA PRO A 92 -6.33 14.63 -8.64
C PRO A 92 -6.35 13.11 -8.39
N LEU A 93 -5.57 12.63 -7.42
CA LEU A 93 -5.63 11.22 -6.97
C LEU A 93 -6.91 10.93 -6.18
N SER A 94 -7.40 11.91 -5.44
CA SER A 94 -8.68 11.83 -4.72
C SER A 94 -9.82 12.29 -5.65
N SER A 95 -11.01 11.71 -5.48
CA SER A 95 -12.23 12.19 -6.11
C SER A 95 -12.63 13.59 -5.62
N GLY A 96 -12.02 14.09 -4.54
CA GLY A 96 -12.34 15.38 -3.91
C GLY A 96 -13.49 15.28 -2.89
N GLU A 97 -14.10 14.11 -2.72
CA GLU A 97 -15.20 13.89 -1.79
C GLU A 97 -14.66 13.52 -0.40
N THR A 98 -14.43 14.56 0.40
CA THR A 98 -13.82 14.43 1.73
C THR A 98 -14.63 13.51 2.66
N GLU A 99 -15.96 13.56 2.59
CA GLU A 99 -16.84 12.71 3.40
C GLU A 99 -16.72 11.23 3.04
N GLU A 100 -16.62 10.89 1.75
CA GLU A 100 -16.40 9.51 1.31
C GLU A 100 -15.04 8.99 1.77
N ASP A 101 -13.99 9.81 1.63
CA ASP A 101 -12.64 9.46 2.06
C ASP A 101 -12.58 9.20 3.58
N ILE A 102 -13.26 10.04 4.39
CA ILE A 102 -13.40 9.84 5.84
C ILE A 102 -14.19 8.56 6.14
N ALA A 103 -15.29 8.30 5.45
CA ALA A 103 -16.11 7.10 5.65
C ALA A 103 -15.33 5.82 5.31
N ILE A 104 -14.55 5.85 4.22
CA ILE A 104 -13.65 4.77 3.83
C ILE A 104 -12.58 4.56 4.90
N ALA A 105 -11.93 5.62 5.39
CA ALA A 105 -10.93 5.54 6.44
C ALA A 105 -11.51 4.94 7.75
N ALA A 106 -12.69 5.42 8.18
CA ALA A 106 -13.39 4.90 9.34
C ALA A 106 -13.73 3.41 9.18
N LYS A 107 -14.20 3.01 7.99
CA LYS A 107 -14.45 1.60 7.66
C LYS A 107 -13.16 0.77 7.69
N MET A 108 -12.02 1.31 7.23
CA MET A 108 -10.74 0.61 7.30
C MET A 108 -10.31 0.38 8.75
N VAL A 109 -10.47 1.37 9.62
CA VAL A 109 -10.16 1.26 11.07
C VAL A 109 -11.08 0.26 11.75
N TYR A 110 -12.38 0.28 11.45
CA TYR A 110 -13.34 -0.69 11.97
C TYR A 110 -12.97 -2.13 11.59
N LEU A 111 -12.69 -2.38 10.31
CA LEU A 111 -12.28 -3.70 9.82
C LEU A 111 -10.91 -4.15 10.33
N PHE A 112 -10.04 -3.22 10.68
CA PHE A 112 -8.74 -3.51 11.30
C PHE A 112 -8.91 -4.10 12.71
N ARG A 113 -9.87 -3.58 13.49
CA ARG A 113 -10.17 -4.03 14.87
C ARG A 113 -10.95 -5.34 14.93
N GLN A 114 -11.56 -5.75 13.83
CA GLN A 114 -12.36 -6.96 13.77
C GLN A 114 -11.48 -8.24 13.82
N PRO A 115 -11.78 -9.21 14.68
CA PRO A 115 -11.12 -10.50 14.66
C PRO A 115 -11.46 -11.21 13.35
N LYS A 116 -10.45 -11.58 12.57
CA LYS A 116 -10.66 -12.22 11.27
C LYS A 116 -11.21 -13.63 11.43
N GLU A 117 -12.49 -13.80 11.06
CA GLU A 117 -13.19 -15.07 10.91
C GLU A 117 -12.37 -16.12 10.15
N ARG A 118 -11.52 -15.70 9.20
CA ARG A 118 -10.67 -16.59 8.41
C ARG A 118 -9.70 -17.43 9.25
N ARG A 119 -9.17 -16.90 10.36
CA ARG A 119 -8.28 -17.68 11.26
C ARG A 119 -9.11 -18.68 12.07
N ASN A 120 -10.33 -18.32 12.47
CA ASN A 120 -11.28 -19.24 13.10
C ASN A 120 -11.73 -20.32 12.11
N LEU A 121 -11.88 -19.98 10.82
CA LEU A 121 -12.22 -20.91 9.75
C LEU A 121 -11.07 -21.87 9.41
N ILE A 122 -9.81 -21.41 9.45
CA ILE A 122 -8.64 -22.28 9.30
C ILE A 122 -8.55 -23.26 10.48
N LYS A 123 -8.77 -22.78 11.71
CA LYS A 123 -8.81 -23.62 12.92
C LYS A 123 -9.97 -24.63 12.91
N THR A 124 -11.15 -24.23 12.44
CA THR A 124 -12.35 -25.10 12.43
C THR A 124 -12.46 -26.01 11.20
N LYS A 125 -11.97 -25.58 10.03
CA LYS A 125 -12.06 -26.34 8.76
C LYS A 125 -10.74 -26.95 8.29
N GLY A 126 -9.64 -26.81 9.04
CA GLY A 126 -8.37 -27.48 8.74
C GLY A 126 -7.72 -27.10 7.40
N ILE A 127 -7.95 -25.87 6.93
CA ILE A 127 -7.47 -25.37 5.62
C ILE A 127 -6.00 -24.91 5.71
N ASP A 128 -5.15 -25.70 6.36
CA ASP A 128 -3.74 -25.35 6.62
C ASP A 128 -2.75 -26.19 5.82
N ARG A 129 -3.21 -27.13 4.99
CA ARG A 129 -2.31 -27.99 4.20
C ARG A 129 -2.64 -27.87 2.73
N ARG A 130 -1.59 -27.67 1.93
CA ARG A 130 -1.59 -27.80 0.47
C ARG A 130 -2.02 -29.22 0.10
N SER A 131 -3.30 -29.47 0.11
CA SER A 131 -3.97 -30.63 -0.49
C SER A 131 -5.37 -30.18 -0.87
N PHE A 132 -5.43 -29.14 -1.70
CA PHE A 132 -6.65 -28.77 -2.38
C PHE A 132 -6.40 -28.94 -3.87
N THR A 133 -6.34 -30.20 -4.30
CA THR A 133 -6.68 -30.58 -5.67
C THR A 133 -8.17 -30.35 -5.81
N GLN A 134 -8.57 -29.09 -5.90
CA GLN A 134 -9.88 -28.78 -6.42
C GLN A 134 -9.73 -28.92 -7.93
N ASN A 135 -10.35 -29.96 -8.48
CA ASN A 135 -10.59 -30.09 -9.91
C ASN A 135 -11.51 -28.93 -10.32
N LEU A 136 -10.96 -27.72 -10.36
CA LEU A 136 -11.63 -26.53 -10.82
C LEU A 136 -11.39 -26.46 -12.32
N THR A 137 -12.47 -26.64 -13.06
CA THR A 137 -12.48 -26.41 -14.49
C THR A 137 -12.01 -24.99 -14.80
N PRO A 138 -11.34 -24.75 -15.95
CA PRO A 138 -10.66 -23.49 -16.29
C PRO A 138 -11.54 -22.22 -16.16
N GLN A 139 -12.86 -22.36 -16.21
CA GLN A 139 -13.81 -21.26 -16.12
C GLN A 139 -13.85 -20.60 -14.73
N VAL A 140 -13.61 -21.34 -13.64
CA VAL A 140 -13.69 -20.79 -12.26
C VAL A 140 -12.46 -19.93 -11.92
N TRP A 141 -11.32 -20.24 -12.54
CA TRP A 141 -10.08 -19.46 -12.40
C TRP A 141 -10.17 -18.09 -13.09
N LEU A 142 -10.77 -18.05 -14.28
CA LEU A 142 -11.05 -16.80 -15.00
C LEU A 142 -12.00 -15.92 -14.19
N GLN A 143 -13.08 -16.46 -13.65
CA GLN A 143 -14.05 -15.69 -12.86
C GLN A 143 -13.44 -15.10 -11.58
N SER A 144 -12.62 -15.87 -10.87
CA SER A 144 -11.95 -15.42 -9.64
C SER A 144 -10.85 -14.40 -9.93
N SER A 145 -10.11 -14.56 -11.02
CA SER A 145 -9.09 -13.59 -11.45
C SER A 145 -9.72 -12.30 -11.96
N LEU A 146 -10.82 -12.38 -12.72
CA LEU A 146 -11.62 -11.23 -13.14
C LEU A 146 -12.24 -10.49 -11.95
N ASN A 147 -12.69 -11.19 -10.90
CA ASN A 147 -13.23 -10.54 -9.71
C ASN A 147 -12.15 -9.87 -8.85
N CYS A 148 -10.93 -10.40 -8.86
CA CYS A 148 -9.76 -9.78 -8.21
C CYS A 148 -9.27 -8.56 -9.00
N LEU A 149 -9.29 -8.62 -10.34
CA LEU A 149 -8.97 -7.51 -11.24
C LEU A 149 -10.05 -6.43 -11.26
N LYS A 150 -11.34 -6.77 -11.23
CA LYS A 150 -12.46 -5.81 -11.13
C LYS A 150 -12.45 -5.06 -9.80
N LYS A 151 -12.00 -5.68 -8.71
CA LYS A 151 -11.75 -4.98 -7.43
C LYS A 151 -10.48 -4.12 -7.43
N LYS A 152 -9.63 -4.23 -8.44
CA LYS A 152 -8.38 -3.47 -8.61
C LYS A 152 -8.52 -2.27 -9.56
N PHE A 153 -9.69 -2.09 -10.19
CA PHE A 153 -9.92 -1.06 -11.23
C PHE A 153 -11.25 -0.31 -11.07
N VAL A 154 -11.92 -0.44 -9.93
CA VAL A 154 -13.09 0.40 -9.59
C VAL A 154 -12.73 1.21 -8.36
N ARG A 155 -12.55 2.51 -8.60
CA ARG A 155 -12.04 3.60 -7.77
C ARG A 155 -10.53 3.70 -7.72
#